data_AF-A0A356TQX6-F1
#
_entry.id   AF-A0A356TQX6-F1
#
_cell.length_a   1.000
_cell.length_b   1.000
_cell.length_c   1.000
_cell.angle_alpha   90.00
_cell.angle_beta   90.00
_cell.angle_gamma   90.00
#
_symmetry.space_group_name_H-M   'P 1'
#
loop_
_entity.id
_entity.type
_entity.pdbx_description
1 polymer ?
#
loop_
_entity_poly.entity_id
_entity_poly.type
_entity_poly.pdbx_seq_one_letter_code
_entity_poly.pdbx_strand_id
1 'polypeptide(L)'
;IHDFHAGEGDFARALATISAVRAHGLRAVVWTEVTRSNARSLRELPSLLRARGVARWVLAWPRAEGAGFTSTVPRFGLAVPPTLAAVKAARALGIDVRLVGFPRCVLGPYSELAGSGGAQRSFDAPCERCGVRVKC
;
A
#
# COMPACT_ATOMS: atom_id res chain seq x y z
N ILE A 1 15.05 -17.17 5.76
CA ILE A 1 15.25 -16.56 4.42
C ILE A 1 14.56 -15.20 4.45
N HIS A 2 15.35 -14.13 4.54
CA HIS A 2 14.86 -12.75 4.48
C HIS A 2 14.87 -12.35 3.00
N ASP A 3 13.70 -12.29 2.38
CA ASP A 3 13.55 -11.87 0.99
C ASP A 3 13.82 -10.35 0.89
N PHE A 4 15.07 -9.99 0.58
CA PHE A 4 15.47 -8.64 0.22
C PHE A 4 15.33 -8.48 -1.30
N HIS A 5 14.56 -7.50 -1.75
CA HIS A 5 14.54 -7.11 -3.17
C HIS A 5 15.32 -5.84 -3.38
N ALA A 6 16.17 -5.90 -4.40
CA ALA A 6 17.09 -4.86 -4.82
C ALA A 6 16.37 -3.77 -5.61
N GLY A 7 16.63 -2.54 -5.17
CA GLY A 7 16.43 -1.27 -5.84
C GLY A 7 17.10 -0.23 -4.93
N GLU A 8 17.88 0.70 -5.48
CA GLU A 8 18.49 1.78 -4.70
C GLU A 8 17.40 2.81 -4.33
N GLY A 9 16.55 2.44 -3.38
CA GLY A 9 15.63 3.37 -2.77
C GLY A 9 16.40 4.33 -1.86
N ASP A 10 16.36 5.61 -2.15
CA ASP A 10 16.95 6.64 -1.29
C ASP A 10 15.87 7.23 -0.37
N PHE A 11 15.78 6.67 0.83
CA PHE A 11 14.84 7.12 1.85
C PHE A 11 15.11 8.56 2.30
N ALA A 12 16.39 8.96 2.40
CA ALA A 12 16.75 10.31 2.79
C ALA A 12 16.30 11.33 1.75
N ARG A 13 16.48 11.03 0.47
CA ARG A 13 16.00 11.85 -0.65
C ARG A 13 14.48 11.93 -0.70
N ALA A 14 13.76 10.83 -0.45
CA ALA A 14 12.30 10.84 -0.37
C ALA A 14 11.82 11.76 0.75
N LEU A 15 12.45 11.67 1.93
CA LEU A 15 12.16 12.52 3.08
C LEU A 15 12.48 14.00 2.83
N ALA A 16 13.59 14.30 2.15
CA ALA A 16 13.95 15.66 1.75
C ALA A 16 12.93 16.25 0.76
N THR A 17 12.45 15.42 -0.19
CA THR A 17 11.43 15.82 -1.16
C THR A 17 10.12 16.20 -0.48
N ILE A 18 9.67 15.43 0.53
CA ILE A 18 8.46 15.75 1.30
C ILE A 18 8.62 17.10 2.01
N SER A 19 9.78 17.35 2.63
CA SER A 19 10.06 18.62 3.30
C SER A 19 10.05 19.79 2.31
N ALA A 20 10.66 19.64 1.14
CA ALA A 20 10.70 20.68 0.10
C ALA A 20 9.29 21.01 -0.43
N VAL A 21 8.48 20.00 -0.76
CA VAL A 21 7.08 20.17 -1.20
C VAL A 21 6.28 20.99 -0.17
N ARG A 22 6.46 20.68 1.12
CA ARG A 22 5.78 21.40 2.20
C ARG A 22 6.26 22.84 2.39
N ALA A 23 7.55 23.10 2.21
CA ALA A 23 8.09 24.46 2.28
C ALA A 23 7.45 25.38 1.22
N HIS A 24 6.99 24.81 0.10
CA HIS A 24 6.22 25.52 -0.93
C HIS A 24 4.70 25.56 -0.68
N GLY A 25 4.22 25.16 0.50
CA GLY A 25 2.79 25.18 0.84
C GLY A 25 1.95 24.10 0.14
N LEU A 26 2.59 23.14 -0.53
CA LEU A 26 1.91 22.06 -1.24
C LEU A 26 1.57 20.89 -0.31
N ARG A 27 0.50 20.17 -0.62
CA ARG A 27 0.10 18.95 0.10
C ARG A 27 0.93 17.76 -0.38
N ALA A 28 1.73 17.19 0.51
CA ALA A 28 2.47 15.97 0.21
C ALA A 28 1.56 14.73 0.26
N VAL A 29 1.64 13.90 -0.78
CA VAL A 29 1.04 12.57 -0.84
C VAL A 29 2.17 11.56 -0.98
N VAL A 30 2.16 10.51 -0.17
CA VAL A 30 3.16 9.42 -0.27
C VAL A 30 2.51 8.21 -0.91
N TRP A 31 3.21 7.62 -1.89
CA TRP A 31 2.85 6.36 -2.51
C TRP A 31 3.84 5.28 -2.07
N THR A 32 3.33 4.14 -1.62
CA THR A 32 4.14 3.01 -1.19
C THR A 32 3.62 1.75 -1.84
N GLU A 33 4.45 1.12 -2.67
CA GLU A 33 4.18 -0.23 -3.15
C GLU A 33 4.49 -1.24 -2.05
N VAL A 34 3.57 -2.17 -1.81
CA VAL A 34 3.70 -3.20 -0.76
C VAL A 34 4.47 -4.39 -1.31
N THR A 35 5.75 -4.48 -0.99
CA THR A 35 6.66 -5.54 -1.45
C THR A 35 6.94 -6.54 -0.34
N ARG A 36 7.59 -7.66 -0.68
CA ARG A 36 8.11 -8.59 0.35
C ARG A 36 9.06 -7.94 1.34
N SER A 37 9.93 -7.06 0.84
CA SER A 37 10.99 -6.44 1.63
C SER A 37 10.45 -5.39 2.61
N ASN A 38 9.33 -4.73 2.31
CA ASN A 38 8.82 -3.65 3.16
C ASN A 38 7.53 -3.98 3.95
N ALA A 39 6.80 -5.05 3.60
CA ALA A 39 5.48 -5.31 4.18
C ALA A 39 5.47 -5.36 5.71
N ARG A 40 6.55 -5.86 6.34
CA ARG A 40 6.66 -5.96 7.81
C ARG A 40 6.93 -4.61 8.47
N SER A 41 7.61 -3.69 7.78
CA SER A 41 8.01 -2.38 8.29
C SER A 41 6.97 -1.29 8.04
N LEU A 42 5.90 -1.57 7.28
CA LEU A 42 4.83 -0.59 7.00
C LEU A 42 4.22 0.02 8.27
N ARG A 43 4.22 -0.70 9.39
CA ARG A 43 3.64 -0.24 10.66
C ARG A 43 4.41 0.93 11.30
N GLU A 44 5.65 1.15 10.90
CA GLU A 44 6.52 2.21 11.44
C GLU A 44 6.32 3.55 10.70
N LEU A 45 5.80 3.50 9.47
CA LEU A 45 5.65 4.67 8.61
C LEU A 45 4.59 5.70 9.09
N PRO A 46 3.43 5.34 9.67
CA PRO A 46 2.41 6.30 10.07
C PRO A 46 2.91 7.48 10.90
N SER A 47 3.67 7.23 11.97
CA SER A 47 4.20 8.28 12.85
C SER A 47 5.18 9.19 12.13
N LEU A 48 6.05 8.60 11.29
CA LEU A 48 6.99 9.34 10.46
C LEU A 48 6.26 10.23 9.44
N LEU A 49 5.29 9.67 8.70
CA LEU A 49 4.51 10.39 7.71
C LEU A 49 3.73 11.55 8.36
N ARG A 50 3.15 11.32 9.55
CA ARG A 50 2.49 12.37 10.34
C ARG A 50 3.45 13.49 10.72
N ALA A 51 4.63 13.15 11.27
CA ALA A 51 5.65 14.13 11.64
C ALA A 51 6.13 14.95 10.43
N ARG A 52 6.13 14.35 9.25
CA ARG A 52 6.45 15.03 7.98
C ARG A 52 5.27 15.77 7.36
N GLY A 53 4.09 15.80 7.97
CA GLY A 53 2.93 16.54 7.48
C GLY A 53 2.35 15.99 6.17
N VAL A 54 2.49 14.68 5.95
CA VAL A 54 1.90 14.00 4.79
C VAL A 54 0.37 14.03 4.92
N ALA A 55 -0.30 14.49 3.87
CA ALA A 55 -1.74 14.66 3.85
C ALA A 55 -2.49 13.37 3.48
N ARG A 56 -1.88 12.53 2.65
CA ARG A 56 -2.43 11.24 2.22
C ARG A 56 -1.33 10.20 2.04
N TRP A 57 -1.63 8.98 2.40
CA TRP A 57 -0.80 7.82 2.13
C TRP A 57 -1.54 6.80 1.25
N VAL A 58 -0.95 6.47 0.11
CA VAL A 58 -1.45 5.45 -0.81
C VAL A 58 -0.61 4.20 -0.68
N LEU A 59 -1.24 3.10 -0.28
CA LEU A 59 -0.65 1.77 -0.27
C LEU A 59 -1.12 1.04 -1.53
N ALA A 60 -0.17 0.68 -2.39
CA ALA A 60 -0.44 0.01 -3.65
C ALA A 60 0.07 -1.42 -3.62
N TRP A 61 -0.77 -2.36 -4.04
CA TRP A 61 -0.32 -3.70 -4.31
C TRP A 61 0.48 -3.72 -5.62
N PRO A 62 1.72 -4.24 -5.63
CA PRO A 62 2.55 -4.23 -6.81
C PRO A 62 1.93 -5.08 -7.92
N ARG A 63 2.03 -4.60 -9.15
CA ARG A 63 1.76 -5.39 -10.36
C ARG A 63 3.11 -5.77 -10.95
N ALA A 64 3.37 -7.07 -11.04
CA ALA A 64 4.57 -7.58 -11.67
C ALA A 64 4.23 -8.85 -12.45
N GLU A 65 4.99 -9.09 -13.51
CA GLU A 65 4.87 -10.28 -14.35
C GLU A 65 6.25 -10.97 -14.44
N GLY A 66 6.25 -12.23 -14.90
CA GLY A 66 7.47 -13.02 -15.05
C GLY A 66 8.26 -13.20 -13.74
N ALA A 67 9.59 -13.27 -13.85
CA ALA A 67 10.48 -13.49 -12.70
C ALA A 67 10.34 -12.40 -11.61
N GLY A 68 9.97 -11.17 -12.01
CA GLY A 68 9.74 -10.04 -11.11
C GLY A 68 8.60 -10.25 -10.11
N PHE A 69 7.60 -11.06 -10.47
CA PHE A 69 6.46 -11.39 -9.60
C PHE A 69 6.89 -12.20 -8.38
N THR A 70 7.66 -13.28 -8.61
CA THR A 70 8.12 -14.18 -7.55
C THR A 70 9.20 -13.58 -6.66
N SER A 71 9.78 -12.45 -7.06
CA SER A 71 10.62 -11.63 -6.19
C SER A 71 9.74 -10.62 -5.45
N THR A 72 9.22 -9.62 -6.15
CA THR A 72 8.72 -8.39 -5.52
C THR A 72 7.37 -8.56 -4.82
N VAL A 73 6.47 -9.36 -5.40
CA VAL A 73 5.07 -9.43 -4.97
C VAL A 73 4.95 -10.37 -3.76
N PRO A 74 4.52 -9.88 -2.58
CA PRO A 74 4.34 -10.74 -1.43
C PRO A 74 3.08 -11.61 -1.58
N ARG A 75 3.02 -12.73 -0.86
CA ARG A 75 1.76 -13.47 -0.71
C ARG A 75 0.78 -12.62 0.10
N PHE A 76 -0.49 -12.53 -0.32
CA PHE A 76 -1.51 -11.75 0.39
C PHE A 76 -1.59 -12.11 1.88
N GLY A 77 -1.61 -13.40 2.22
CA GLY A 77 -1.66 -13.84 3.63
C GLY A 77 -0.50 -13.35 4.50
N LEU A 78 0.63 -12.98 3.90
CA LEU A 78 1.80 -12.46 4.62
C LEU A 78 1.82 -10.93 4.71
N ALA A 79 1.39 -10.23 3.64
CA ALA A 79 1.49 -8.77 3.56
C ALA A 79 0.21 -8.03 3.93
N VAL A 80 -0.97 -8.62 3.76
CA VAL A 80 -2.25 -7.95 4.10
C VAL A 80 -2.35 -7.65 5.60
N PRO A 81 -2.09 -8.57 6.54
CA PRO A 81 -2.21 -8.26 7.96
C PRO A 81 -1.33 -7.07 8.43
N PRO A 82 -0.03 -6.98 8.09
CA PRO A 82 0.75 -5.80 8.47
C PRO A 82 0.34 -4.53 7.71
N THR A 83 -0.13 -4.65 6.46
CA THR A 83 -0.70 -3.51 5.72
C THR A 83 -1.92 -2.93 6.43
N LEU A 84 -2.89 -3.78 6.82
CA LEU A 84 -4.10 -3.34 7.52
C LEU A 84 -3.79 -2.75 8.91
N ALA A 85 -2.78 -3.28 9.60
CA ALA A 85 -2.29 -2.70 10.85
C ALA A 85 -1.72 -1.28 10.63
N ALA A 86 -0.98 -1.07 9.54
CA ALA A 86 -0.47 0.26 9.17
C ALA A 86 -1.60 1.23 8.79
N VAL A 87 -2.63 0.75 8.06
CA VAL A 87 -3.85 1.53 7.75
C VAL A 87 -4.53 1.99 9.04
N LYS A 88 -4.74 1.08 10.00
CA LYS A 88 -5.34 1.39 11.30
C LYS A 88 -4.56 2.49 12.04
N ALA A 89 -3.24 2.35 12.10
CA ALA A 89 -2.37 3.33 12.76
C ALA A 89 -2.37 4.69 12.05
N ALA A 90 -2.29 4.72 10.71
CA ALA A 90 -2.35 5.96 9.93
C ALA A 90 -3.66 6.72 10.11
N ARG A 91 -4.80 5.99 10.10
CA ARG A 91 -6.12 6.60 10.35
C ARG A 91 -6.24 7.15 11.76
N ALA A 92 -5.71 6.45 12.77
CA ALA A 92 -5.68 6.95 14.14
C ALA A 92 -4.88 8.26 14.29
N LEU A 93 -3.91 8.49 13.40
CA LEU A 93 -3.12 9.73 13.33
C LEU A 93 -3.74 10.79 12.39
N GLY A 94 -4.94 10.56 11.85
CA GLY A 94 -5.64 11.48 10.96
C GLY A 94 -5.05 11.58 9.55
N ILE A 95 -4.23 10.62 9.11
CA ILE A 95 -3.73 10.56 7.73
C ILE A 95 -4.84 9.96 6.84
N ASP A 96 -5.14 10.60 5.71
CA ASP A 96 -6.03 10.03 4.69
C ASP A 96 -5.34 8.84 4.01
N VAL A 97 -6.01 7.68 3.92
CA VAL A 97 -5.40 6.45 3.40
C VAL A 97 -6.20 5.93 2.21
N ARG A 98 -5.49 5.51 1.16
CA ARG A 98 -6.06 4.82 0.00
C ARG A 98 -5.33 3.51 -0.26
N LEU A 99 -6.10 2.49 -0.64
CA LEU A 99 -5.61 1.17 -1.00
C LEU A 99 -5.82 0.95 -2.49
N VAL A 100 -4.77 0.61 -3.23
CA VAL A 100 -4.83 0.40 -4.69
C VAL A 100 -4.38 -1.01 -5.01
N GLY A 101 -5.10 -1.71 -5.88
CA GLY A 101 -4.73 -3.07 -6.33
C GLY A 101 -5.01 -4.21 -5.34
N PHE A 102 -5.57 -3.92 -4.16
CA PHE A 102 -5.99 -4.95 -3.21
C PHE A 102 -7.40 -5.46 -3.55
N PRO A 103 -7.63 -6.79 -3.55
CA PRO A 103 -8.97 -7.36 -3.60
C PRO A 103 -9.80 -6.90 -2.40
N ARG A 104 -11.04 -6.42 -2.59
CA ARG A 104 -11.85 -5.91 -1.47
C ARG A 104 -12.12 -6.98 -0.40
N CYS A 105 -12.23 -8.24 -0.81
CA CYS A 105 -12.48 -9.37 0.09
C CYS A 105 -11.39 -9.57 1.15
N VAL A 106 -10.13 -9.18 0.87
CA VAL A 106 -9.03 -9.32 1.84
C VAL A 106 -8.90 -8.12 2.77
N LEU A 107 -9.65 -7.04 2.53
CA LEU A 107 -9.54 -5.79 3.30
C LEU A 107 -10.49 -5.73 4.50
N GLY A 108 -11.49 -6.62 4.56
CA GLY A 108 -12.49 -6.65 5.63
C GLY A 108 -13.14 -5.28 5.85
N PRO A 109 -13.04 -4.69 7.06
CA PRO A 109 -13.68 -3.43 7.41
C PRO A 109 -13.05 -2.20 6.73
N TYR A 110 -11.96 -2.37 5.98
CA TYR A 110 -11.27 -1.29 5.25
C TYR A 110 -11.53 -1.34 3.74
N SER A 111 -12.53 -2.13 3.30
CA SER A 111 -12.85 -2.32 1.88
C SER A 111 -13.32 -1.04 1.17
N GLU A 112 -13.78 -0.04 1.91
CA GLU A 112 -14.15 1.30 1.42
C GLU A 112 -12.94 2.15 1.02
N LEU A 113 -11.76 1.84 1.56
CA LEU A 113 -10.50 2.53 1.23
C LEU A 113 -9.92 2.06 -0.12
N ALA A 114 -10.43 0.94 -0.65
CA ALA A 114 -10.05 0.43 -1.95
C ALA A 114 -10.46 1.40 -3.06
N GLY A 115 -9.49 1.87 -3.83
CA GLY A 115 -9.74 2.67 -5.02
C GLY A 115 -10.49 1.87 -6.09
N SER A 116 -11.37 2.54 -6.82
CA SER A 116 -12.04 2.02 -8.00
C SER A 116 -11.05 1.91 -9.17
N GLY A 117 -10.17 0.91 -9.13
CA GLY A 117 -9.25 0.65 -10.25
C GLY A 117 -10.04 0.11 -11.45
N GLY A 118 -10.25 0.94 -12.47
CA GLY A 118 -11.04 0.68 -13.68
C GLY A 118 -10.41 -0.25 -14.73
N ALA A 119 -9.63 -1.25 -14.31
CA ALA A 119 -9.16 -2.30 -15.21
C ALA A 119 -10.05 -3.53 -15.05
N GLN A 120 -10.44 -4.14 -16.18
CA GLN A 120 -11.18 -5.40 -16.23
C GLN A 120 -10.40 -6.48 -15.48
N ARG A 121 -10.96 -6.98 -14.37
CA ARG A 121 -10.28 -7.94 -13.52
C ARG A 121 -10.58 -9.35 -14.00
N SER A 122 -9.54 -10.15 -14.24
CA SER A 122 -9.66 -11.60 -14.36
C SER A 122 -9.78 -12.20 -12.97
N PHE A 123 -10.81 -13.01 -12.77
CA PHE A 123 -11.07 -13.67 -11.49
C PHE A 123 -10.93 -15.18 -11.67
N ASP A 124 -10.21 -15.83 -10.77
CA ASP A 124 -10.07 -17.28 -10.78
C ASP A 124 -11.31 -17.97 -10.20
N ALA A 125 -11.39 -19.30 -10.39
CA ALA A 125 -12.50 -20.15 -9.92
C ALA A 125 -12.97 -19.89 -8.47
N PRO A 126 -12.09 -19.60 -7.47
CA PRO A 126 -12.53 -19.29 -6.11
C PRO A 126 -13.40 -18.02 -6.00
N CYS A 127 -13.31 -17.10 -6.96
CA CYS A 127 -14.06 -15.86 -6.96
C CYS A 127 -15.44 -15.98 -7.63
N GLU A 128 -15.74 -17.10 -8.30
CA GLU A 128 -16.99 -17.28 -9.06
C GLU A 128 -18.24 -17.20 -8.18
N ARG A 129 -18.15 -17.68 -6.93
CA ARG A 129 -19.26 -17.67 -5.97
C ARG A 129 -19.23 -16.47 -5.01
N CYS A 130 -18.37 -15.49 -5.25
CA CYS A 130 -18.18 -14.38 -4.34
C CYS A 130 -19.24 -13.28 -4.55
N GLY A 131 -20.15 -13.10 -3.59
CA GLY A 131 -21.23 -12.08 -3.65
C GLY A 131 -20.75 -10.62 -3.71
N VAL A 132 -19.47 -10.36 -3.48
CA VAL A 132 -18.86 -9.01 -3.61
C VAL A 132 -18.04 -8.83 -4.88
N ARG A 133 -18.00 -9.83 -5.78
CA ARG A 133 -17.23 -9.81 -7.03
C ARG A 133 -17.53 -8.58 -7.89
N VAL A 134 -18.80 -8.19 -8.00
CA VAL A 134 -19.25 -7.02 -8.80
C VAL A 134 -18.68 -5.69 -8.32
N LYS A 135 -18.16 -5.63 -7.08
CA LYS A 135 -17.52 -4.45 -6.47
C LYS A 135 -15.99 -4.55 -6.49
N CYS A 136 -15.45 -5.71 -6.83
CA CYS A 136 -14.03 -6.00 -6.86
C CYS A 136 -13.45 -5.73 -8.24
#